data_AF-A0AAP9QZT8-F1
#
_entry.id   AF-A0AAP9QZT8-F1
#
_cell.length_a   1.000
_cell.length_b   1.000
_cell.length_c   1.000
_cell.angle_alpha   90.00
_cell.angle_beta   90.00
_cell.angle_gamma   90.00
#
_symmetry.space_group_name_H-M   'P 1'
#
loop_
_entity.id
_entity.type
_entity.pdbx_description
1 polymer ?
#
loop_
_entity_poly.entity_id
_entity_poly.type
_entity_poly.pdbx_seq_one_letter_code
_entity_poly.pdbx_strand_id
1 'polypeptide(L)'
;MKTLKVGITALFDPQVTRHARTFMRALAVARSRIPGLSRVEFIFRDDGASKETALVVGRYFIQQEVDVVVGHFSSDAALSAARHYQRAGIPLLTPAATMDSLCEPAHGAFRLCPPDKQLAVKLIDFAISRSWMKLEVGADESAHGIALASAISAEAVKRGLTVVASGGSPDAEVFAGRLGNSRERMLTRAQSDSNRPLILTDDAASPGLGNKPDNGHEVYIVGIPAIATPLSDLFSEYCCQHYGDEPETYYMECIAAFQIISQLAEGGVNNYLSTLAENEFETVLGKIYFTHGECRHSAHTVWELTENGFNAITL
;
A
#
# COMPACT_ATOMS: atom_id res chain seq x y z
N MET A 1 29.96 14.30 -10.37
CA MET A 1 29.16 13.24 -9.70
C MET A 1 28.12 12.76 -10.70
N LYS A 2 27.88 11.44 -10.78
CA LYS A 2 26.83 10.88 -11.63
C LYS A 2 25.47 11.35 -11.10
N THR A 3 24.60 11.85 -11.98
CA THR A 3 23.21 12.16 -11.64
C THR A 3 22.45 10.87 -11.38
N LEU A 4 21.74 10.79 -10.25
CA LEU A 4 20.88 9.65 -9.93
C LEU A 4 19.68 9.62 -10.89
N LYS A 5 19.51 8.52 -11.63
CA LYS A 5 18.36 8.28 -12.51
C LYS A 5 17.32 7.42 -11.81
N VAL A 6 16.11 7.92 -11.64
CA VAL A 6 15.03 7.23 -10.95
C VAL A 6 13.89 6.96 -11.91
N GLY A 7 13.59 5.68 -12.14
CA GLY A 7 12.36 5.26 -12.81
C GLY A 7 11.17 5.43 -11.88
N ILE A 8 10.13 6.12 -12.34
CA ILE A 8 8.89 6.33 -11.59
C ILE A 8 7.74 5.69 -12.35
N THR A 9 7.03 4.76 -11.72
CA THR A 9 5.92 4.05 -12.37
C THR A 9 4.74 3.79 -11.44
N ALA A 10 3.56 4.08 -11.96
CA ALA A 10 2.25 3.79 -11.39
C ALA A 10 1.21 3.93 -12.52
N LEU A 11 -0.07 3.72 -12.20
CA LEU A 11 -1.15 4.35 -12.97
C LEU A 11 -1.20 5.84 -12.58
N PHE A 12 -1.09 6.76 -13.53
CA PHE A 12 -1.04 8.21 -13.25
C PHE A 12 -2.35 8.95 -13.52
N ASP A 13 -3.43 8.24 -13.86
CA ASP A 13 -4.74 8.85 -14.05
C ASP A 13 -5.54 8.95 -12.72
N PRO A 14 -5.70 10.16 -12.14
CA PRO A 14 -6.45 10.37 -10.91
C PRO A 14 -7.97 10.13 -11.07
N GLN A 15 -8.48 10.05 -12.30
CA GLN A 15 -9.87 9.67 -12.56
C GLN A 15 -10.09 8.16 -12.43
N VAL A 16 -9.04 7.36 -12.62
CA VAL A 16 -9.11 5.89 -12.54
C VAL A 16 -8.81 5.40 -11.13
N THR A 17 -7.83 6.00 -10.44
CA THR A 17 -7.54 5.63 -9.05
C THR A 17 -7.11 6.81 -8.19
N ARG A 18 -7.54 6.79 -6.92
CA ARG A 18 -7.10 7.77 -5.92
C ARG A 18 -5.60 7.65 -5.62
N HIS A 19 -5.00 6.47 -5.75
CA HIS A 19 -3.56 6.31 -5.55
C HIS A 19 -2.72 7.14 -6.53
N ALA A 20 -3.21 7.36 -7.76
CA ALA A 20 -2.56 8.25 -8.72
C ALA A 20 -2.54 9.68 -8.19
N ARG A 21 -3.67 10.15 -7.65
CA ARG A 21 -3.74 11.46 -6.99
C ARG A 21 -2.81 11.54 -5.79
N THR A 22 -2.84 10.54 -4.89
CA THR A 22 -1.93 10.48 -3.73
C THR A 22 -0.48 10.62 -4.16
N PHE A 23 -0.03 9.81 -5.11
CA PHE A 23 1.35 9.81 -5.58
C PHE A 23 1.75 11.15 -6.20
N MET A 24 0.91 11.71 -7.07
CA MET A 24 1.20 12.97 -7.74
C MET A 24 1.24 14.14 -6.76
N ARG A 25 0.35 14.15 -5.75
CA ARG A 25 0.38 15.13 -4.65
C ARG A 25 1.67 15.00 -3.82
N ALA A 26 2.03 13.78 -3.44
CA ALA A 26 3.27 13.51 -2.71
C ALA A 26 4.52 13.94 -3.50
N LEU A 27 4.58 13.64 -4.80
CA LEU A 27 5.68 14.04 -5.68
C LEU A 27 5.82 15.57 -5.75
N ALA A 28 4.72 16.30 -5.90
CA ALA A 28 4.75 17.76 -5.97
C ALA A 28 5.24 18.40 -4.66
N VAL A 29 4.74 17.91 -3.52
CA VAL A 29 5.20 18.35 -2.19
C VAL A 29 6.66 17.96 -1.99
N ALA A 30 7.04 16.72 -2.28
CA ALA A 30 8.40 16.22 -2.17
C ALA A 30 9.38 17.09 -2.95
N ARG A 31 9.11 17.38 -4.24
CA ARG A 31 10.00 18.19 -5.08
C ARG A 31 10.21 19.62 -4.58
N SER A 32 9.24 20.17 -3.84
CA SER A 32 9.34 21.53 -3.29
C SER A 32 9.92 21.59 -1.87
N ARG A 33 9.79 20.50 -1.10
CA ARG A 33 10.12 20.49 0.35
C ARG A 33 11.30 19.62 0.71
N ILE A 34 11.66 18.62 -0.09
CA ILE A 34 12.79 17.73 0.15
C ILE A 34 14.00 18.26 -0.63
N PRO A 35 15.08 18.71 0.06
CA PRO A 35 16.31 19.14 -0.59
C PRO A 35 16.92 18.03 -1.47
N GLY A 36 17.81 18.37 -2.40
CA GLY A 36 18.53 17.36 -3.19
C GLY A 36 17.75 16.72 -4.35
N LEU A 37 16.42 16.63 -4.27
CA LEU A 37 15.58 16.06 -5.35
C LEU A 37 15.67 16.82 -6.68
N SER A 38 16.03 18.10 -6.66
CA SER A 38 16.25 18.88 -7.88
C SER A 38 17.46 18.40 -8.70
N ARG A 39 18.34 17.58 -8.10
CA ARG A 39 19.51 16.98 -8.75
C ARG A 39 19.24 15.56 -9.27
N VAL A 40 18.03 15.03 -9.07
CA VAL A 40 17.62 13.69 -9.51
C VAL A 40 17.00 13.78 -10.90
N GLU A 41 17.38 12.88 -11.79
CA GLU A 41 16.75 12.69 -13.09
C GLU A 41 15.60 11.68 -12.94
N PHE A 42 14.36 12.15 -13.06
CA PHE A 42 13.18 11.29 -12.98
C PHE A 42 12.69 10.88 -14.37
N ILE A 43 12.46 9.58 -14.57
CA ILE A 43 11.92 9.01 -15.80
C ILE A 43 10.56 8.39 -15.49
N PHE A 44 9.48 9.03 -15.93
CA PHE A 44 8.11 8.60 -15.64
C PHE A 44 7.56 7.67 -16.72
N ARG A 45 6.88 6.60 -16.32
CA ARG A 45 6.10 5.73 -17.20
C ARG A 45 4.83 5.28 -16.52
N ASP A 46 3.71 5.42 -17.22
CA ASP A 46 2.43 4.91 -16.76
C ASP A 46 2.35 3.40 -17.02
N ASP A 47 2.10 2.61 -15.98
CA ASP A 47 1.95 1.14 -16.08
C ASP A 47 0.50 0.68 -16.14
N GLY A 48 -0.47 1.60 -16.08
CA GLY A 48 -1.89 1.31 -16.12
C GLY A 48 -2.37 0.36 -15.00
N ALA A 49 -1.58 0.15 -13.94
CA ALA A 49 -1.80 -0.90 -12.95
C ALA A 49 -2.03 -2.30 -13.57
N SER A 50 -1.40 -2.56 -14.72
CA SER A 50 -1.50 -3.80 -15.52
C SER A 50 -0.18 -4.56 -15.48
N LYS A 51 -0.25 -5.90 -15.43
CA LYS A 51 0.92 -6.78 -15.48
C LYS A 51 1.67 -6.65 -16.81
N GLU A 52 0.93 -6.57 -17.90
CA GLU A 52 1.46 -6.53 -19.26
C GLU A 52 2.21 -5.22 -19.49
N THR A 53 1.60 -4.10 -19.15
CA THR A 53 2.21 -2.77 -19.31
C THR A 53 3.37 -2.58 -18.34
N ALA A 54 3.24 -3.02 -17.08
CA ALA A 54 4.32 -2.94 -16.09
C ALA A 54 5.58 -3.70 -16.54
N LEU A 55 5.43 -4.88 -17.17
CA LEU A 55 6.55 -5.62 -17.74
C LEU A 55 7.26 -4.83 -18.86
N VAL A 56 6.50 -4.13 -19.72
CA VAL A 56 7.06 -3.27 -20.77
C VAL A 56 7.79 -2.08 -20.17
N VAL A 57 7.19 -1.42 -19.17
CA VAL A 57 7.80 -0.31 -18.43
C VAL A 57 9.09 -0.74 -17.74
N GLY A 58 9.12 -1.92 -17.12
CA GLY A 58 10.31 -2.42 -16.44
C GLY A 58 11.47 -2.69 -17.40
N ARG A 59 11.19 -3.27 -18.57
CA ARG A 59 12.20 -3.42 -19.64
C ARG A 59 12.70 -2.06 -20.14
N TYR A 60 11.80 -1.09 -20.27
CA TYR A 60 12.17 0.27 -20.66
C TYR A 60 13.12 0.90 -19.63
N PHE A 61 12.81 0.81 -18.33
CA PHE A 61 13.70 1.33 -17.28
C PHE A 61 15.06 0.66 -17.24
N ILE A 62 15.13 -0.65 -17.43
CA ILE A 62 16.40 -1.37 -17.58
C ILE A 62 17.20 -0.82 -18.78
N GLN A 63 16.54 -0.62 -19.92
CA GLN A 63 17.17 -0.05 -21.11
C GLN A 63 17.64 1.41 -20.91
N GLN A 64 16.93 2.18 -20.08
CA GLN A 64 17.33 3.54 -19.72
C GLN A 64 18.43 3.60 -18.65
N GLU A 65 18.88 2.45 -18.15
CA GLU A 65 19.90 2.32 -17.11
C GLU A 65 19.54 3.17 -15.88
N VAL A 66 18.29 3.09 -15.44
CA VAL A 66 17.88 3.74 -14.18
C VAL A 66 18.61 3.10 -13.00
N ASP A 67 18.95 3.90 -12.02
CA ASP A 67 19.69 3.48 -10.83
C ASP A 67 18.76 2.87 -9.78
N VAL A 68 17.51 3.34 -9.70
CA VAL A 68 16.47 2.90 -8.76
C VAL A 68 15.11 3.03 -9.43
N VAL A 69 14.16 2.14 -9.11
CA VAL A 69 12.75 2.31 -9.48
C VAL A 69 11.91 2.59 -8.24
N VAL A 70 11.08 3.63 -8.27
CA VAL A 70 10.02 3.88 -7.29
C VAL A 70 8.67 3.58 -7.94
N GLY A 71 7.92 2.70 -7.30
CA GLY A 71 6.77 2.04 -7.89
C GLY A 71 6.93 0.53 -7.75
N HIS A 72 6.19 -0.29 -8.49
CA HIS A 72 4.88 0.03 -9.02
C HIS A 72 3.89 0.19 -7.84
N PHE A 73 2.76 0.86 -8.06
CA PHE A 73 1.78 1.06 -7.00
C PHE A 73 0.89 -0.18 -6.78
N SER A 74 0.47 -0.82 -7.87
CA SER A 74 -0.28 -2.07 -7.79
C SER A 74 0.67 -3.23 -7.53
N SER A 75 0.33 -4.10 -6.57
CA SER A 75 1.05 -5.34 -6.29
C SER A 75 1.21 -6.24 -7.53
N ASP A 76 0.17 -6.33 -8.36
CA ASP A 76 0.20 -7.12 -9.59
C ASP A 76 1.21 -6.58 -10.61
N ALA A 77 1.20 -5.27 -10.83
CA ALA A 77 2.16 -4.57 -11.68
C ALA A 77 3.59 -4.74 -11.15
N ALA A 78 3.79 -4.49 -9.85
CA ALA A 78 5.09 -4.61 -9.20
C ALA A 78 5.69 -6.00 -9.36
N LEU A 79 4.89 -7.05 -9.09
CA LEU A 79 5.36 -8.43 -9.12
C LEU A 79 5.81 -8.84 -10.53
N SER A 80 5.09 -8.37 -11.56
CA SER A 80 5.42 -8.68 -12.96
C SER A 80 6.78 -8.13 -13.40
N ALA A 81 7.21 -6.99 -12.84
CA ALA A 81 8.46 -6.32 -13.19
C ALA A 81 9.61 -6.63 -12.21
N ALA A 82 9.32 -6.92 -10.94
CA ALA A 82 10.32 -7.03 -9.87
C ALA A 82 11.46 -8.00 -10.19
N ARG A 83 11.14 -9.19 -10.70
CA ARG A 83 12.17 -10.20 -11.05
C ARG A 83 13.13 -9.69 -12.13
N HIS A 84 12.68 -8.82 -13.04
CA HIS A 84 13.52 -8.25 -14.08
C HIS A 84 14.48 -7.20 -13.50
N TYR A 85 14.00 -6.34 -12.60
CA TYR A 85 14.85 -5.39 -11.89
C TYR A 85 15.90 -6.11 -11.03
N GLN A 86 15.49 -7.13 -10.28
CA GLN A 86 16.39 -7.96 -9.47
C GLN A 86 17.53 -8.57 -10.29
N ARG A 87 17.22 -9.11 -11.48
CA ARG A 87 18.23 -9.66 -12.41
C ARG A 87 19.14 -8.60 -13.01
N ALA A 88 18.64 -7.38 -13.18
CA ALA A 88 19.40 -6.24 -13.70
C ALA A 88 20.21 -5.52 -12.61
N GLY A 89 20.07 -5.89 -11.33
CA GLY A 89 20.73 -5.20 -10.23
C GLY A 89 20.11 -3.85 -9.88
N ILE A 90 18.87 -3.60 -10.29
CA ILE A 90 18.15 -2.34 -10.04
C ILE A 90 17.21 -2.56 -8.84
N PRO A 91 17.34 -1.81 -7.73
CA PRO A 91 16.40 -1.91 -6.62
C PRO A 91 15.02 -1.37 -7.00
N LEU A 92 13.99 -2.07 -6.52
CA LEU A 92 12.59 -1.66 -6.59
C LEU A 92 12.13 -1.19 -5.20
N LEU A 93 11.79 0.09 -5.07
CA LEU A 93 11.24 0.70 -3.85
C LEU A 93 9.73 0.90 -4.00
N THR A 94 8.94 0.13 -3.25
CA THR A 94 7.47 0.10 -3.33
C THR A 94 6.82 0.92 -2.20
N PRO A 95 6.07 1.98 -2.51
CA PRO A 95 5.34 2.75 -1.50
C PRO A 95 4.02 2.10 -1.09
N ALA A 96 3.37 1.36 -1.99
CA ALA A 96 1.99 0.93 -1.84
C ALA A 96 1.73 -0.57 -2.13
N ALA A 97 2.66 -1.28 -2.75
CA ALA A 97 2.45 -2.67 -3.14
C ALA A 97 2.63 -3.65 -1.95
N THR A 98 1.54 -4.23 -1.45
CA THR A 98 1.48 -4.96 -0.17
C THR A 98 1.66 -6.48 -0.28
N MET A 99 1.70 -7.04 -1.49
CA MET A 99 1.82 -8.50 -1.69
C MET A 99 3.14 -9.05 -1.17
N ASP A 100 3.08 -10.06 -0.30
CA ASP A 100 4.25 -10.62 0.40
C ASP A 100 5.36 -11.12 -0.53
N SER A 101 4.99 -11.66 -1.69
CA SER A 101 5.92 -12.23 -2.67
C SER A 101 6.92 -11.22 -3.23
N LEU A 102 6.64 -9.92 -3.14
CA LEU A 102 7.52 -8.85 -3.63
C LEU A 102 8.85 -8.77 -2.88
N CYS A 103 8.84 -9.05 -1.58
CA CYS A 103 10.04 -9.01 -0.74
C CYS A 103 10.74 -10.38 -0.65
N GLU A 104 10.21 -11.42 -1.29
CA GLU A 104 10.89 -12.70 -1.38
C GLU A 104 12.21 -12.57 -2.18
N PRO A 105 13.22 -13.43 -1.92
CA PRO A 105 14.53 -13.34 -2.58
C PRO A 105 14.48 -13.33 -4.13
N ALA A 106 13.45 -13.91 -4.72
CA ALA A 106 13.27 -13.94 -6.18
C ALA A 106 12.91 -12.58 -6.80
N HIS A 107 12.34 -11.66 -6.02
CA HIS A 107 11.83 -10.36 -6.45
C HIS A 107 12.59 -9.19 -5.80
N GLY A 108 13.01 -9.33 -4.53
CA GLY A 108 13.97 -8.43 -3.89
C GLY A 108 13.52 -6.98 -3.75
N ALA A 109 12.21 -6.71 -3.69
CA ALA A 109 11.70 -5.36 -3.50
C ALA A 109 11.95 -4.85 -2.08
N PHE A 110 12.16 -3.55 -1.95
CA PHE A 110 12.16 -2.80 -0.70
C PHE A 110 10.78 -2.15 -0.54
N ARG A 111 10.10 -2.44 0.55
CA ARG A 111 8.71 -2.03 0.77
C ARG A 111 8.58 -1.12 1.97
N LEU A 112 7.88 0.00 1.77
CA LEU A 112 7.60 1.00 2.79
C LEU A 112 6.27 0.76 3.50
N CYS A 113 5.26 0.27 2.78
CA CYS A 113 3.96 -0.05 3.36
C CYS A 113 3.98 -1.38 4.15
N PRO A 114 3.00 -1.59 5.03
CA PRO A 114 2.81 -2.87 5.70
C PRO A 114 2.55 -4.06 4.73
N PRO A 115 3.01 -5.29 5.05
CA PRO A 115 2.71 -6.52 4.31
C PRO A 115 1.27 -7.03 4.46
N ASP A 116 0.75 -7.72 3.43
CA ASP A 116 -0.51 -8.49 3.49
C ASP A 116 -0.56 -9.51 4.66
N LYS A 117 0.53 -10.24 4.95
CA LYS A 117 0.59 -11.13 6.14
C LYS A 117 0.33 -10.41 7.46
N GLN A 118 0.77 -9.15 7.59
CA GLN A 118 0.49 -8.37 8.82
C GLN A 118 -0.97 -7.94 8.87
N LEU A 119 -1.56 -7.60 7.71
CA LEU A 119 -2.99 -7.31 7.60
C LEU A 119 -3.81 -8.51 8.05
N ALA A 120 -3.49 -9.70 7.53
CA ALA A 120 -4.17 -10.95 7.89
C ALA A 120 -4.11 -11.20 9.41
N VAL A 121 -2.94 -11.08 10.04
CA VAL A 121 -2.80 -11.23 11.50
C VAL A 121 -3.69 -10.23 12.24
N LYS A 122 -3.61 -8.94 11.88
CA LYS A 122 -4.39 -7.87 12.54
C LYS A 122 -5.90 -8.08 12.39
N LEU A 123 -6.35 -8.51 11.21
CA LEU A 123 -7.74 -8.82 10.93
C LEU A 123 -8.24 -9.98 11.79
N ILE A 124 -7.46 -11.05 11.90
CA ILE A 124 -7.84 -12.22 12.70
C ILE A 124 -7.79 -11.91 14.20
N ASP A 125 -6.83 -11.10 14.67
CA ASP A 125 -6.82 -10.62 16.06
C ASP A 125 -8.09 -9.81 16.37
N PHE A 126 -8.54 -8.97 15.45
CA PHE A 126 -9.80 -8.24 15.58
C PHE A 126 -11.03 -9.16 15.57
N ALA A 127 -11.08 -10.16 14.67
CA ALA A 127 -12.17 -11.14 14.66
C ALA A 127 -12.26 -11.90 16.00
N ILE A 128 -11.11 -12.33 16.54
CA ILE A 128 -11.03 -13.00 17.85
C ILE A 128 -11.48 -12.07 18.98
N SER A 129 -11.07 -10.80 18.99
CA SER A 129 -11.48 -9.84 20.01
C SER A 129 -12.99 -9.59 20.01
N ARG A 130 -13.65 -9.83 18.88
CA ARG A 130 -15.11 -9.75 18.70
C ARG A 130 -15.83 -11.09 18.87
N SER A 131 -15.10 -12.17 19.19
CA SER A 131 -15.63 -13.54 19.25
C SER A 131 -16.25 -14.02 17.94
N TRP A 132 -15.82 -13.48 16.79
CA TRP A 132 -16.21 -13.95 15.46
C TRP A 132 -15.29 -15.11 15.06
N MET A 133 -15.81 -16.33 15.16
CA MET A 133 -15.03 -17.56 14.96
C MET A 133 -15.28 -18.20 13.59
N LYS A 134 -16.31 -17.75 12.87
CA LYS A 134 -16.66 -18.19 11.51
C LYS A 134 -16.64 -16.99 10.55
N LEU A 135 -15.79 -17.03 9.53
CA LEU A 135 -15.64 -15.95 8.57
C LEU A 135 -16.02 -16.41 7.16
N GLU A 136 -16.73 -15.59 6.41
CA GLU A 136 -16.80 -15.71 4.95
C GLU A 136 -15.76 -14.76 4.35
N VAL A 137 -14.80 -15.28 3.59
CA VAL A 137 -13.71 -14.48 3.01
C VAL A 137 -13.86 -14.47 1.49
N GLY A 138 -14.11 -13.29 0.93
CA GLY A 138 -14.19 -13.05 -0.50
C GLY A 138 -13.11 -12.10 -0.99
N ALA A 139 -12.97 -12.01 -2.31
CA ALA A 139 -12.06 -11.10 -2.97
C ALA A 139 -12.67 -10.52 -4.25
N ASP A 140 -12.07 -9.46 -4.78
CA ASP A 140 -12.25 -9.11 -6.18
C ASP A 140 -11.46 -10.05 -7.12
N GLU A 141 -11.60 -9.87 -8.44
CA GLU A 141 -10.96 -10.72 -9.44
C GLU A 141 -9.45 -10.46 -9.62
N SER A 142 -8.89 -9.50 -8.88
CA SER A 142 -7.46 -9.21 -8.98
C SER A 142 -6.62 -10.31 -8.32
N ALA A 143 -5.44 -10.58 -8.86
CA ALA A 143 -4.56 -11.58 -8.27
C ALA A 143 -4.05 -11.14 -6.88
N HIS A 144 -3.96 -9.83 -6.62
CA HIS A 144 -3.75 -9.30 -5.27
C HIS A 144 -4.91 -9.61 -4.31
N GLY A 145 -6.14 -9.26 -4.67
CA GLY A 145 -7.31 -9.55 -3.84
C GLY A 145 -7.44 -11.04 -3.51
N ILE A 146 -7.26 -11.90 -4.52
CA ILE A 146 -7.28 -13.37 -4.35
C ILE A 146 -6.15 -13.84 -3.42
N ALA A 147 -4.93 -13.34 -3.59
CA ALA A 147 -3.79 -13.70 -2.74
C ALA A 147 -4.00 -13.26 -1.28
N LEU A 148 -4.52 -12.04 -1.07
CA LEU A 148 -4.81 -11.50 0.26
C LEU A 148 -5.94 -12.28 0.95
N ALA A 149 -7.03 -12.59 0.25
CA ALA A 149 -8.10 -13.44 0.78
C ALA A 149 -7.59 -14.85 1.15
N SER A 150 -6.67 -15.40 0.36
CA SER A 150 -6.02 -16.67 0.69
C SER A 150 -5.15 -16.55 1.94
N ALA A 151 -4.38 -15.46 2.11
CA ALA A 151 -3.56 -15.21 3.28
C ALA A 151 -4.40 -15.04 4.55
N ILE A 152 -5.50 -14.28 4.47
CA ILE A 152 -6.47 -14.11 5.56
C ILE A 152 -7.08 -15.47 5.95
N SER A 153 -7.51 -16.26 4.97
CA SER A 153 -8.10 -17.58 5.21
C SER A 153 -7.10 -18.54 5.87
N ALA A 154 -5.84 -18.52 5.43
CA ALA A 154 -4.79 -19.34 6.01
C ALA A 154 -4.48 -18.96 7.47
N GLU A 155 -4.40 -17.66 7.77
CA GLU A 155 -4.20 -17.18 9.15
C GLU A 155 -5.41 -17.50 10.03
N ALA A 156 -6.64 -17.37 9.52
CA ALA A 156 -7.87 -17.75 10.22
C ALA A 156 -7.80 -19.22 10.67
N VAL A 157 -7.54 -20.14 9.74
CA VAL A 157 -7.45 -21.58 10.01
C VAL A 157 -6.32 -21.89 11.00
N LYS A 158 -5.15 -21.27 10.81
CA LYS A 158 -4.00 -21.42 11.73
C LYS A 158 -4.34 -21.00 13.16
N ARG A 159 -5.21 -20.01 13.33
CA ARG A 159 -5.66 -19.48 14.63
C ARG A 159 -6.92 -20.17 15.17
N GLY A 160 -7.44 -21.19 14.48
CA GLY A 160 -8.59 -21.97 14.92
C GLY A 160 -9.97 -21.41 14.55
N LEU A 161 -10.02 -20.43 13.64
CA LEU A 161 -11.28 -19.94 13.07
C LEU A 161 -11.69 -20.84 11.89
N THR A 162 -12.99 -20.86 11.60
CA THR A 162 -13.56 -21.56 10.45
C THR A 162 -13.79 -20.59 9.31
N VAL A 163 -13.29 -20.89 8.11
CA VAL A 163 -13.64 -20.16 6.89
C VAL A 163 -14.76 -20.90 6.18
N VAL A 164 -15.89 -20.23 5.93
CA VAL A 164 -17.06 -20.82 5.28
C VAL A 164 -17.21 -20.32 3.85
N ALA A 165 -17.77 -21.16 2.98
CA ALA A 165 -18.14 -20.75 1.62
C ALA A 165 -19.31 -19.76 1.65
N SER A 166 -19.47 -19.00 0.56
CA SER A 166 -20.55 -18.04 0.42
C SER A 166 -21.92 -18.70 0.57
N GLY A 167 -22.81 -18.07 1.32
CA GLY A 167 -24.12 -18.62 1.70
C GLY A 167 -24.12 -19.51 2.95
N GLY A 168 -22.98 -19.65 3.63
CA GLY A 168 -22.92 -20.23 4.98
C GLY A 168 -23.54 -19.32 6.05
N SER A 169 -23.32 -19.70 7.32
CA SER A 169 -23.64 -18.88 8.50
C SER A 169 -22.36 -18.35 9.19
N PRO A 170 -21.58 -17.46 8.54
CA PRO A 170 -20.47 -16.75 9.16
C PRO A 170 -20.96 -15.73 10.21
N ASP A 171 -20.09 -15.44 11.16
CA ASP A 171 -20.23 -14.36 12.13
C ASP A 171 -19.91 -12.99 11.50
N ALA A 172 -18.93 -12.94 10.58
CA ALA A 172 -18.56 -11.75 9.83
C ALA A 172 -18.13 -12.08 8.39
N GLU A 173 -18.27 -11.10 7.50
CA GLU A 173 -17.82 -11.14 6.11
C GLU A 173 -16.53 -10.35 5.95
N VAL A 174 -15.58 -10.88 5.17
CA VAL A 174 -14.33 -10.21 4.79
C VAL A 174 -14.30 -10.06 3.28
N PHE A 175 -13.91 -8.89 2.79
CA PHE A 175 -13.72 -8.65 1.36
C PHE A 175 -12.36 -8.00 1.09
N ALA A 176 -11.50 -8.72 0.36
CA ALA A 176 -10.19 -8.24 -0.09
C ALA A 176 -10.27 -7.69 -1.51
N GLY A 177 -10.07 -6.40 -1.69
CA GLY A 177 -10.14 -5.83 -3.03
C GLY A 177 -9.85 -4.35 -3.09
N ARG A 178 -9.72 -3.88 -4.34
CA ARG A 178 -9.45 -2.47 -4.64
C ARG A 178 -10.59 -1.58 -4.17
N LEU A 179 -10.29 -0.31 -3.92
CA LEU A 179 -11.24 0.67 -3.39
C LEU A 179 -12.62 0.65 -4.08
N GLY A 180 -12.65 0.64 -5.42
CA GLY A 180 -13.90 0.62 -6.19
C GLY A 180 -14.76 -0.61 -5.92
N ASN A 181 -14.14 -1.80 -5.95
CA ASN A 181 -14.80 -3.07 -5.69
C ASN A 181 -15.24 -3.20 -4.23
N SER A 182 -14.41 -2.71 -3.30
CA SER A 182 -14.73 -2.66 -1.86
C SER A 182 -15.93 -1.76 -1.59
N ARG A 183 -16.02 -0.61 -2.27
CA ARG A 183 -17.18 0.27 -2.20
C ARG A 183 -18.44 -0.37 -2.79
N GLU A 184 -18.34 -1.01 -3.94
CA GLU A 184 -19.46 -1.73 -4.56
C GLU A 184 -19.95 -2.87 -3.67
N ARG A 185 -19.04 -3.65 -3.09
CA ARG A 185 -19.36 -4.70 -2.10
C ARG A 185 -20.11 -4.11 -0.91
N MET A 186 -19.62 -3.02 -0.33
CA MET A 186 -20.27 -2.35 0.79
C MET A 186 -21.70 -1.90 0.44
N LEU A 187 -21.89 -1.25 -0.71
CA LEU A 187 -23.20 -0.73 -1.14
C LEU A 187 -24.18 -1.85 -1.50
N THR A 188 -23.71 -2.89 -2.18
CA THR A 188 -24.54 -4.06 -2.51
C THR A 188 -24.96 -4.80 -1.25
N ARG A 189 -24.01 -5.00 -0.33
CA ARG A 189 -24.25 -5.62 0.97
C ARG A 189 -25.22 -4.81 1.82
N ALA A 190 -25.23 -3.48 1.65
CA ALA A 190 -26.15 -2.60 2.35
C ALA A 190 -27.62 -2.75 1.92
N GLN A 191 -27.87 -3.32 0.74
CA GLN A 191 -29.21 -3.57 0.20
C GLN A 191 -29.72 -4.99 0.49
N SER A 192 -28.93 -5.84 1.18
CA SER A 192 -29.33 -7.20 1.54
C SER A 192 -29.86 -7.29 2.97
N ASP A 193 -30.65 -8.34 3.25
CA ASP A 193 -31.24 -8.60 4.58
C ASP A 193 -30.22 -9.06 5.65
N SER A 194 -28.92 -9.07 5.34
CA SER A 194 -27.91 -9.60 6.27
C SER A 194 -27.48 -8.51 7.26
N ASN A 195 -27.39 -8.84 8.54
CA ASN A 195 -26.92 -7.93 9.60
C ASN A 195 -25.48 -8.21 10.04
N ARG A 196 -24.75 -9.03 9.27
CA ARG A 196 -23.38 -9.42 9.60
C ARG A 196 -22.39 -8.26 9.40
N PRO A 197 -21.42 -8.07 10.30
CA PRO A 197 -20.32 -7.15 10.10
C PRO A 197 -19.56 -7.42 8.80
N LEU A 198 -19.17 -6.35 8.10
CA LEU A 198 -18.33 -6.39 6.90
C LEU A 198 -16.95 -5.82 7.24
N ILE A 199 -15.90 -6.58 6.92
CA ILE A 199 -14.51 -6.16 7.09
C ILE A 199 -13.89 -6.00 5.70
N LEU A 200 -13.40 -4.80 5.38
CA LEU A 200 -12.69 -4.48 4.16
C LEU A 200 -11.17 -4.37 4.41
N THR A 201 -10.38 -4.49 3.35
CA THR A 201 -8.91 -4.41 3.42
C THR A 201 -8.39 -2.99 3.16
N ASP A 202 -7.07 -2.83 3.18
CA ASP A 202 -6.33 -1.58 3.26
C ASP A 202 -6.69 -0.52 2.21
N ASP A 203 -6.93 -0.91 0.96
CA ASP A 203 -7.38 0.00 -0.11
C ASP A 203 -8.69 0.72 0.23
N ALA A 204 -9.53 0.15 1.10
CA ALA A 204 -10.78 0.75 1.54
C ALA A 204 -10.58 1.82 2.63
N ALA A 205 -9.37 1.95 3.22
CA ALA A 205 -9.04 2.97 4.22
C ALA A 205 -8.80 4.33 3.54
N SER A 206 -9.80 4.79 2.79
CA SER A 206 -9.75 5.97 1.94
C SER A 206 -11.08 6.74 2.04
N PRO A 207 -11.05 8.09 2.06
CA PRO A 207 -12.27 8.89 1.93
C PRO A 207 -13.11 8.56 0.69
N GLY A 208 -12.51 7.93 -0.34
CA GLY A 208 -13.21 7.47 -1.53
C GLY A 208 -14.18 6.32 -1.30
N LEU A 209 -14.10 5.62 -0.16
CA LEU A 209 -15.06 4.57 0.19
C LEU A 209 -16.47 5.16 0.36
N GLY A 210 -16.54 6.40 0.85
CA GLY A 210 -17.79 7.08 1.21
C GLY A 210 -18.19 6.80 2.66
N ASN A 211 -19.36 7.31 3.04
CA ASN A 211 -19.87 7.19 4.40
C ASN A 211 -20.53 5.83 4.64
N LYS A 212 -20.66 5.47 5.92
CA LYS A 212 -21.44 4.30 6.34
C LYS A 212 -22.89 4.39 5.80
N PRO A 213 -23.42 3.32 5.20
CA PRO A 213 -24.83 3.25 4.82
C PRO A 213 -25.77 3.35 6.05
N ASP A 214 -26.88 4.05 5.91
CA ASP A 214 -27.92 4.20 6.96
C ASP A 214 -28.84 2.97 7.02
N ASN A 215 -28.25 1.85 7.42
CA ASN A 215 -28.94 0.56 7.58
C ASN A 215 -28.49 -0.20 8.84
N GLY A 216 -27.68 0.44 9.69
CA GLY A 216 -27.17 -0.16 10.92
C GLY A 216 -26.01 -1.15 10.73
N HIS A 217 -25.56 -1.45 9.51
CA HIS A 217 -24.53 -2.46 9.27
C HIS A 217 -23.16 -1.98 9.79
N GLU A 218 -22.46 -2.83 10.54
CA GLU A 218 -21.10 -2.54 10.97
C GLU A 218 -20.13 -2.76 9.81
N VAL A 219 -19.33 -1.74 9.49
CA VAL A 219 -18.31 -1.80 8.46
C VAL A 219 -16.98 -1.43 9.11
N TYR A 220 -16.02 -2.35 9.00
CA TYR A 220 -14.67 -2.18 9.50
C TYR A 220 -13.68 -2.23 8.35
N ILE A 221 -12.54 -1.59 8.53
CA ILE A 221 -11.43 -1.61 7.57
C ILE A 221 -10.15 -1.94 8.32
N VAL A 222 -9.40 -2.93 7.85
CA VAL A 222 -8.04 -3.19 8.33
C VAL A 222 -7.09 -2.54 7.33
N GLY A 223 -6.41 -1.48 7.74
CA GLY A 223 -5.61 -0.67 6.83
C GLY A 223 -4.46 0.05 7.53
N ILE A 224 -3.83 0.97 6.80
CA ILE A 224 -2.66 1.70 7.28
C ILE A 224 -3.08 2.70 8.37
N PRO A 225 -2.33 2.81 9.48
CA PRO A 225 -2.60 3.78 10.53
C PRO A 225 -2.32 5.21 10.07
N ALA A 226 -2.97 6.17 10.71
CA ALA A 226 -2.48 7.54 10.68
C ALA A 226 -1.12 7.61 11.40
N ILE A 227 -0.13 8.24 10.77
CA ILE A 227 1.21 8.40 11.34
C ILE A 227 1.32 9.82 11.89
N ALA A 228 1.44 9.92 13.21
CA ALA A 228 1.58 11.18 13.93
C ALA A 228 2.99 11.30 14.49
N THR A 229 3.91 11.78 13.66
CA THR A 229 5.23 12.26 14.05
C THR A 229 5.32 13.74 13.70
N PRO A 230 6.16 14.54 14.37
CA PRO A 230 6.31 15.94 14.01
C PRO A 230 6.67 16.18 12.54
N LEU A 231 7.37 15.23 11.91
CA LEU A 231 7.75 15.32 10.51
C LEU A 231 6.60 14.91 9.58
N SER A 232 5.83 13.87 9.91
CA SER A 232 4.64 13.51 9.12
C SER A 232 3.56 14.59 9.21
N ASP A 233 3.33 15.19 10.39
CA ASP A 233 2.40 16.30 10.58
C ASP A 233 2.78 17.49 9.68
N LEU A 234 4.08 17.84 9.63
CA LEU A 234 4.58 18.89 8.74
C LEU A 234 4.31 18.60 7.26
N PHE A 235 4.47 17.35 6.82
CA PHE A 235 4.18 16.98 5.43
C PHE A 235 2.68 16.89 5.12
N SER A 236 1.84 16.61 6.12
CA SER A 236 0.39 16.78 6.02
C SER A 236 0.02 18.25 5.85
N GLU A 237 0.58 19.15 6.66
CA GLU A 237 0.37 20.60 6.54
C GLU A 237 0.76 21.12 5.16
N TYR A 238 1.90 20.68 4.62
CA TYR A 238 2.29 21.03 3.25
C TYR A 238 1.31 20.53 2.19
N CYS A 239 0.74 19.33 2.36
CA CYS A 239 -0.31 18.83 1.47
C CYS A 239 -1.55 19.73 1.55
N CYS A 240 -2.04 20.01 2.75
CA CYS A 240 -3.22 20.83 2.99
C CYS A 240 -3.04 22.26 2.46
N GLN A 241 -1.87 22.87 2.66
CA GLN A 241 -1.55 24.20 2.12
C GLN A 241 -1.57 24.24 0.58
N HIS A 242 -1.13 23.16 -0.08
CA HIS A 242 -1.03 23.14 -1.54
C HIS A 242 -2.32 22.69 -2.23
N TYR A 243 -3.09 21.79 -1.61
CA TYR A 243 -4.23 21.13 -2.24
C TYR A 243 -5.58 21.39 -1.55
N GLY A 244 -5.59 21.96 -0.34
CA GLY A 244 -6.82 22.21 0.43
C GLY A 244 -7.43 20.97 1.08
N ASP A 245 -6.79 19.81 0.96
CA ASP A 245 -7.27 18.52 1.48
C ASP A 245 -6.16 17.81 2.28
N GLU A 246 -6.58 16.99 3.24
CA GLU A 246 -5.71 16.05 3.95
C GLU A 246 -5.06 15.02 3.01
N PRO A 247 -3.86 14.51 3.35
CA PRO A 247 -3.22 13.44 2.59
C PRO A 247 -4.02 12.13 2.66
N GLU A 248 -3.91 11.35 1.59
CA GLU A 248 -4.60 10.06 1.44
C GLU A 248 -3.69 8.86 1.72
N THR A 249 -4.27 7.66 1.70
CA THR A 249 -3.58 6.38 1.86
C THR A 249 -2.31 6.32 1.00
N TYR A 250 -1.21 5.84 1.61
CA TYR A 250 0.14 5.76 1.06
C TYR A 250 0.88 7.09 0.84
N TYR A 251 0.30 8.25 1.20
CA TYR A 251 0.98 9.53 1.00
C TYR A 251 2.31 9.62 1.76
N MET A 252 2.33 9.18 3.03
CA MET A 252 3.54 9.24 3.85
C MET A 252 4.62 8.27 3.34
N GLU A 253 4.22 7.11 2.85
CA GLU A 253 5.10 6.13 2.20
C GLU A 253 5.67 6.71 0.89
N CYS A 254 4.89 7.46 0.13
CA CYS A 254 5.41 8.17 -1.05
C CYS A 254 6.44 9.23 -0.66
N ILE A 255 6.15 10.04 0.36
CA ILE A 255 7.10 11.05 0.86
C ILE A 255 8.39 10.37 1.37
N ALA A 256 8.27 9.29 2.13
CA ALA A 256 9.40 8.51 2.62
C ALA A 256 10.24 7.94 1.47
N ALA A 257 9.60 7.44 0.41
CA ALA A 257 10.31 6.98 -0.79
C ALA A 257 11.15 8.12 -1.38
N PHE A 258 10.59 9.33 -1.51
CA PHE A 258 11.34 10.48 -2.01
C PHE A 258 12.44 10.96 -1.05
N GLN A 259 12.26 10.85 0.26
CA GLN A 259 13.33 11.14 1.23
C GLN A 259 14.49 10.15 1.12
N ILE A 260 14.20 8.86 0.89
CA ILE A 260 15.22 7.85 0.61
C ILE A 260 15.94 8.18 -0.70
N ILE A 261 15.21 8.50 -1.77
CA ILE A 261 15.81 8.92 -3.05
C ILE A 261 16.72 10.14 -2.88
N SER A 262 16.30 11.13 -2.09
CA SER A 262 17.13 12.30 -1.76
C SER A 262 18.45 11.88 -1.10
N GLN A 263 18.40 11.01 -0.09
CA GLN A 263 19.58 10.51 0.62
C GLN A 263 20.51 9.72 -0.31
N LEU A 264 19.96 8.91 -1.23
CA LEU A 264 20.73 8.21 -2.25
C LEU A 264 21.41 9.17 -3.25
N ALA A 265 20.84 10.35 -3.47
CA ALA A 265 21.36 11.38 -4.38
C ALA A 265 22.48 12.23 -3.77
N GLU A 266 22.71 12.19 -2.45
CA GLU A 266 23.77 12.95 -1.77
C GLU A 266 25.19 12.47 -2.13
N GLY A 267 25.31 11.28 -2.73
CA GLY A 267 26.52 10.79 -3.39
C GLY A 267 27.25 9.68 -2.62
N GLY A 268 28.29 9.11 -3.25
CA GLY A 268 29.10 8.04 -2.65
C GLY A 268 28.50 6.63 -2.70
N VAL A 269 27.35 6.47 -3.36
CA VAL A 269 26.71 5.15 -3.52
C VAL A 269 27.37 4.40 -4.68
N ASN A 270 28.04 3.30 -4.35
CA ASN A 270 28.62 2.38 -5.35
C ASN A 270 27.62 1.30 -5.79
N ASN A 271 26.68 0.94 -4.92
CA ASN A 271 25.68 -0.10 -5.17
C ASN A 271 24.38 0.24 -4.42
N TYR A 272 23.34 0.61 -5.17
CA TYR A 272 22.06 1.03 -4.59
C TYR A 272 21.30 -0.11 -3.90
N LEU A 273 21.44 -1.37 -4.37
CA LEU A 273 20.85 -2.54 -3.70
C LEU A 273 21.45 -2.73 -2.31
N SER A 274 22.78 -2.76 -2.20
CA SER A 274 23.48 -2.89 -0.91
C SER A 274 23.16 -1.71 0.00
N THR A 275 23.19 -0.47 -0.52
CA THR A 275 22.86 0.71 0.27
C THR A 275 21.44 0.65 0.84
N LEU A 276 20.43 0.20 0.07
CA LEU A 276 19.08 0.01 0.60
C LEU A 276 18.98 -1.15 1.60
N ALA A 277 19.76 -2.21 1.43
CA ALA A 277 19.73 -3.38 2.30
C ALA A 277 20.46 -3.19 3.63
N GLU A 278 21.48 -2.33 3.68
CA GLU A 278 22.43 -2.26 4.79
C GLU A 278 22.34 -0.96 5.60
N ASN A 279 21.75 0.10 5.05
CA ASN A 279 21.69 1.40 5.69
C ASN A 279 20.32 1.73 6.29
N GLU A 280 20.36 2.68 7.23
CA GLU A 280 19.18 3.35 7.79
C GLU A 280 18.92 4.66 7.04
N PHE A 281 17.64 5.03 6.90
CA PHE A 281 17.19 6.24 6.24
C PHE A 281 16.27 7.05 7.15
N GLU A 282 16.47 8.36 7.20
CA GLU A 282 15.60 9.28 7.95
C GLU A 282 14.40 9.66 7.10
N THR A 283 13.18 9.42 7.59
CA THR A 283 11.94 9.68 6.82
C THR A 283 10.79 10.19 7.70
N VAL A 284 9.68 10.58 7.07
CA VAL A 284 8.40 10.90 7.72
C VAL A 284 7.81 9.71 8.49
N LEU A 285 8.20 8.47 8.18
CA LEU A 285 7.79 7.27 8.93
C LEU A 285 8.73 7.00 10.12
N GLY A 286 9.66 7.91 10.40
CA GLY A 286 10.79 7.70 11.29
C GLY A 286 12.01 7.10 10.56
N LYS A 287 12.94 6.57 11.34
CA LYS A 287 14.10 5.83 10.85
C LYS A 287 13.67 4.52 10.20
N ILE A 288 13.98 4.33 8.93
CA ILE A 288 13.66 3.11 8.19
C ILE A 288 14.94 2.31 7.94
N TYR A 289 14.86 1.02 8.21
CA TYR A 289 15.81 0.03 7.73
C TYR A 289 15.02 -1.19 7.25
N PHE A 290 15.53 -1.83 6.19
CA PHE A 290 14.86 -2.94 5.56
C PHE A 290 15.43 -4.27 6.05
N THR A 291 14.56 -5.19 6.48
CA THR A 291 14.95 -6.56 6.80
C THR A 291 14.33 -7.49 5.77
N HIS A 292 15.16 -8.09 4.91
CA HIS A 292 14.69 -8.84 3.73
C HIS A 292 13.71 -8.03 2.87
N GLY A 293 14.00 -6.74 2.67
CA GLY A 293 13.14 -5.83 1.90
C GLY A 293 11.95 -5.25 2.68
N GLU A 294 11.67 -5.69 3.90
CA GLU A 294 10.51 -5.25 4.68
C GLU A 294 10.85 -4.10 5.63
N CYS A 295 10.05 -3.03 5.65
CA CYS A 295 10.14 -1.97 6.65
C CYS A 295 9.61 -2.45 8.01
N ARG A 296 10.46 -2.46 9.04
CA ARG A 296 10.13 -3.00 10.38
C ARG A 296 9.15 -2.16 11.21
N HIS A 297 8.94 -0.90 10.87
CA HIS A 297 8.05 0.01 11.62
C HIS A 297 6.66 0.14 11.02
N SER A 298 6.38 -0.61 9.94
CA SER A 298 5.07 -0.65 9.30
C SER A 298 4.10 -1.49 10.15
N ALA A 299 2.88 -0.98 10.37
CA ALA A 299 1.84 -1.67 11.13
C ALA A 299 0.47 -1.43 10.49
N HIS A 300 -0.51 -2.27 10.80
CA HIS A 300 -1.92 -2.06 10.45
C HIS A 300 -2.72 -1.60 11.67
N THR A 301 -3.78 -0.84 11.42
CA THR A 301 -4.82 -0.52 12.39
C THR A 301 -6.19 -0.97 11.89
N VAL A 302 -7.14 -1.05 12.81
CA VAL A 302 -8.54 -1.32 12.49
C VAL A 302 -9.30 0.00 12.57
N TRP A 303 -10.09 0.30 11.55
CA TRP A 303 -10.96 1.46 11.48
C TRP A 303 -12.41 1.01 11.49
N GLU A 304 -13.25 1.70 12.24
CA GLU A 304 -14.70 1.65 12.11
C GLU A 304 -15.16 2.75 11.15
N LEU A 305 -15.96 2.39 10.15
CA LEU A 305 -16.62 3.39 9.31
C LEU A 305 -17.88 3.89 10.00
N THR A 306 -17.94 5.19 10.22
CA THR A 306 -19.06 5.90 10.84
C THR A 306 -19.69 6.89 9.86
N GLU A 307 -20.77 7.56 10.28
CA GLU A 307 -21.37 8.67 9.53
C GLU A 307 -20.40 9.85 9.36
N ASN A 308 -19.42 9.99 10.27
CA ASN A 308 -18.43 11.08 10.29
C ASN A 308 -17.06 10.65 9.74
N GLY A 309 -16.95 9.48 9.10
CA GLY A 309 -15.70 8.95 8.57
C GLY A 309 -15.11 7.82 9.42
N PHE A 310 -13.78 7.73 9.48
CA PHE A 310 -13.07 6.58 10.04
C PHE A 310 -12.64 6.83 11.50
N ASN A 311 -13.03 5.92 12.41
CA ASN A 311 -12.59 5.93 13.80
C ASN A 311 -11.62 4.77 14.06
N ALA A 312 -10.42 5.05 14.57
CA ALA A 312 -9.45 4.01 14.90
C ALA A 312 -9.92 3.17 16.12
N ILE A 313 -9.78 1.85 16.03
CA ILE A 313 -10.04 0.91 17.12
C ILE A 313 -8.71 0.44 17.71
N THR A 314 -8.55 0.60 19.01
CA THR A 314 -7.45 -0.01 19.78
C THR A 314 -7.87 -1.42 20.18
N LEU A 315 -7.07 -2.42 19.78
CA LEU A 315 -7.26 -3.85 20.12
C LEU A 315 -6.55 -4.21 21.43
#